data_AF-A0A512MA44-F1
#
_entry.id   AF-A0A512MA44-F1
#
_cell.length_a   1.000
_cell.length_b   1.000
_cell.length_c   1.000
_cell.angle_alpha   90.00
_cell.angle_beta   90.00
_cell.angle_gamma   90.00
#
_symmetry.space_group_name_H-M   'P 1'
#
loop_
_entity.id
_entity.type
_entity.pdbx_description
1 polymer ?
#
loop_
_entity_poly.entity_id
_entity_poly.type
_entity_poly.pdbx_seq_one_letter_code
_entity_poly.pdbx_strand_id
1 'polypeptide(L)'
;MFPFARWWRVFANSLSESEARAAYARYAIAAPARAIFQAALSNITPGSQAAINFRNSSRGPLLLIGGEKDVIMPASLNRKNFRKYSRSSAITEYKEFAGRSHFIIGEKGWEEVADYALDWVQSKLGENAEKVSASSRKEAVPQAPAVA
;
A
#
# COMPACT_ATOMS: atom_id res chain seq x y z
N MET A 1 -7.98 -9.25 -21.93
CA MET A 1 -7.49 -7.85 -21.83
C MET A 1 -8.69 -6.92 -21.90
N PHE A 2 -8.75 -5.84 -21.11
CA PHE A 2 -9.85 -4.87 -21.25
C PHE A 2 -9.69 -4.07 -22.55
N PRO A 3 -10.75 -3.87 -23.35
CA PRO A 3 -10.73 -2.92 -24.46
C PRO A 3 -10.42 -1.50 -23.95
N PHE A 4 -9.77 -0.67 -24.78
CA PHE A 4 -9.34 0.69 -24.44
C PHE A 4 -10.42 1.50 -23.68
N ALA A 5 -11.64 1.59 -24.23
CA ALA A 5 -12.72 2.37 -23.63
C ALA A 5 -13.13 1.88 -22.23
N ARG A 6 -12.95 0.60 -21.92
CA ARG A 6 -13.16 0.07 -20.56
C ARG A 6 -11.95 0.34 -19.69
N TRP A 7 -10.74 0.10 -20.20
CA TRP A 7 -9.51 0.36 -19.46
C TRP A 7 -9.41 1.82 -19.02
N TRP A 8 -9.64 2.77 -19.93
CA TRP A 8 -9.59 4.20 -19.60
C TRP A 8 -10.55 4.56 -18.47
N ARG A 9 -11.80 4.10 -18.54
CA ARG A 9 -12.83 4.39 -17.52
C ARG A 9 -12.55 3.81 -16.14
N VAL A 10 -11.77 2.73 -16.03
CA VAL A 10 -11.60 2.03 -14.75
C VAL A 10 -10.17 2.09 -14.21
N PHE A 11 -9.18 2.34 -15.07
CA PHE A 11 -7.79 2.51 -14.68
C PHE A 11 -7.38 3.97 -14.64
N ALA A 12 -7.68 4.74 -15.69
CA ALA A 12 -7.08 6.05 -15.94
C ALA A 12 -8.14 7.15 -16.12
N ASN A 13 -9.23 7.10 -15.35
CA ASN A 13 -10.40 7.97 -15.54
C ASN A 13 -10.16 9.45 -15.18
N SER A 14 -9.00 9.79 -14.63
CA SER A 14 -8.53 11.15 -14.40
C SER A 14 -7.79 11.75 -15.61
N LEU A 15 -7.38 10.93 -16.58
CA LEU A 15 -6.61 11.36 -17.75
C LEU A 15 -7.52 11.80 -18.90
N SER A 16 -7.01 12.71 -19.73
CA SER A 16 -7.61 12.98 -21.04
C SER A 16 -7.52 11.75 -21.95
N GLU A 17 -8.33 11.70 -23.02
CA GLU A 17 -8.35 10.54 -23.93
C GLU A 17 -6.98 10.30 -24.58
N SER A 18 -6.29 11.36 -25.01
CA SER A 18 -4.98 11.25 -25.67
C SER A 18 -3.92 10.69 -24.73
N GLU A 19 -3.87 11.17 -23.49
CA GLU A 19 -2.99 10.65 -22.43
C GLU A 19 -3.32 9.18 -22.11
N ALA A 20 -4.61 8.86 -21.98
CA ALA A 20 -5.05 7.50 -21.71
C ALA A 20 -4.71 6.55 -22.87
N ARG A 21 -4.80 6.99 -24.13
CA ARG A 21 -4.40 6.19 -25.31
C ARG A 21 -2.90 5.92 -25.30
N ALA A 22 -2.09 6.93 -25.01
CA ALA A 22 -0.64 6.77 -24.89
C ALA A 22 -0.29 5.80 -23.75
N ALA A 23 -0.92 5.93 -22.59
CA ALA A 23 -0.72 5.04 -21.45
C ALA A 23 -1.18 3.60 -21.76
N TYR A 24 -2.35 3.43 -22.39
CA TYR A 24 -2.87 2.12 -22.79
C TYR A 24 -1.91 1.41 -23.76
N ALA A 25 -1.43 2.12 -24.79
CA ALA A 25 -0.50 1.57 -25.77
C ALA A 25 0.83 1.13 -25.13
N ARG A 26 1.30 1.86 -24.11
CA ARG A 26 2.58 1.60 -23.45
C ARG A 26 2.52 0.54 -22.35
N TYR A 27 1.44 0.52 -21.57
CA TYR A 27 1.41 -0.21 -20.30
C TYR A 27 0.33 -1.29 -20.21
N ALA A 28 -0.72 -1.26 -21.04
CA ALA A 28 -1.80 -2.22 -20.91
C ALA A 28 -1.37 -3.60 -21.44
N ILE A 29 -1.36 -4.59 -20.55
CA ILE A 29 -1.16 -6.00 -20.88
C ILE A 29 -2.29 -6.85 -20.30
N ALA A 30 -2.46 -8.07 -20.81
CA ALA A 30 -3.43 -9.00 -20.26
C ALA A 30 -2.98 -9.52 -18.88
N ALA A 31 -3.78 -9.25 -17.84
CA ALA A 31 -3.58 -9.84 -16.52
C ALA A 31 -4.13 -11.29 -16.45
N PRO A 32 -3.50 -12.19 -15.68
CA PRO A 32 -4.02 -13.52 -15.45
C PRO A 32 -5.33 -13.46 -14.64
N ALA A 33 -6.41 -13.97 -15.22
CA ALA A 33 -7.74 -13.88 -14.60
C ALA A 33 -7.86 -14.64 -13.27
N ARG A 34 -7.06 -15.70 -13.08
CA ARG A 34 -7.11 -16.57 -11.90
C ARG A 34 -6.92 -15.80 -10.58
N ALA A 35 -5.90 -14.97 -10.49
CA ALA A 35 -5.61 -14.20 -9.28
C ALA A 35 -6.74 -13.22 -8.93
N ILE A 36 -7.34 -12.60 -9.95
CA ILE A 36 -8.48 -11.69 -9.80
C ILE A 36 -9.69 -12.44 -9.23
N PHE A 37 -10.03 -13.60 -9.78
CA PHE A 37 -11.16 -14.39 -9.30
C PHE A 37 -10.94 -14.96 -7.90
N GLN A 38 -9.72 -15.38 -7.57
CA GLN A 38 -9.37 -15.81 -6.21
C GLN A 38 -9.57 -14.69 -5.18
N ALA A 39 -9.15 -13.47 -5.51
CA ALA A 39 -9.34 -12.30 -4.65
C ALA A 39 -10.83 -11.92 -4.52
N ALA A 40 -11.55 -11.88 -5.64
CA ALA A 40 -12.95 -11.47 -5.70
C ALA A 40 -13.88 -12.43 -4.93
N LEU A 41 -13.64 -13.74 -5.00
CA LEU A 41 -14.44 -14.77 -4.34
C LEU A 41 -13.94 -15.13 -2.95
N SER A 42 -12.89 -14.46 -2.45
CA SER A 42 -12.21 -14.83 -1.21
C SER A 42 -13.13 -14.87 0.01
N ASN A 43 -14.09 -13.94 0.09
CA ASN A 43 -15.02 -13.85 1.22
C ASN A 43 -16.05 -14.99 1.29
N ILE A 44 -16.26 -15.72 0.18
CA ILE A 44 -17.24 -16.82 0.10
C ILE A 44 -16.59 -18.18 -0.19
N THR A 45 -15.26 -18.22 -0.30
CA THR A 45 -14.49 -19.44 -0.56
C THR A 45 -13.85 -19.91 0.75
N PRO A 46 -14.34 -20.99 1.38
CA PRO A 46 -13.72 -21.55 2.59
C PRO A 46 -12.25 -21.90 2.32
N GLY A 47 -11.36 -21.52 3.25
CA GLY A 47 -9.92 -21.77 3.08
C GLY A 47 -9.28 -21.02 1.90
N SER A 48 -9.88 -19.92 1.45
CA SER A 48 -9.32 -19.11 0.36
C SER A 48 -7.86 -18.75 0.63
N GLN A 49 -7.00 -18.99 -0.35
CA GLN A 49 -5.60 -18.55 -0.34
C GLN A 49 -5.46 -17.02 -0.29
N ALA A 50 -6.53 -16.28 -0.59
CA ALA A 50 -6.58 -14.81 -0.51
C ALA A 50 -7.16 -14.31 0.84
N ALA A 51 -7.41 -15.19 1.81
CA ALA A 51 -7.86 -14.79 3.14
C ALA A 51 -6.77 -14.00 3.89
N ILE A 52 -7.16 -12.88 4.52
CA ILE A 52 -6.23 -11.98 5.21
C ILE A 52 -6.34 -12.16 6.73
N ASN A 53 -5.22 -12.43 7.38
CA ASN A 53 -5.12 -12.38 8.85
C ASN A 53 -4.86 -10.94 9.33
N PHE A 54 -5.93 -10.18 9.58
CA PHE A 54 -5.86 -8.81 10.11
C PHE A 54 -5.31 -8.69 11.53
N ARG A 55 -5.12 -9.82 12.24
CA ARG A 55 -4.55 -9.88 13.60
C ARG A 55 -3.06 -10.20 13.60
N ASN A 56 -2.45 -10.40 12.42
CA ASN A 56 -1.03 -10.72 12.34
C ASN A 56 -0.20 -9.52 12.81
N SER A 57 0.39 -9.62 14.00
CA SER A 57 1.28 -8.60 14.58
C SER A 57 2.76 -8.81 14.24
N SER A 58 3.15 -9.93 13.63
CA SER A 58 4.54 -10.20 13.26
C SER A 58 4.91 -9.73 11.85
N ARG A 59 3.95 -9.22 11.07
CA ARG A 59 4.23 -8.64 9.75
C ARG A 59 5.05 -7.35 9.85
N GLY A 60 5.73 -7.00 8.77
CA GLY A 60 6.35 -5.69 8.63
C GLY A 60 5.35 -4.51 8.57
N PRO A 61 5.85 -3.27 8.61
CA PRO A 61 5.05 -2.07 8.39
C PRO A 61 4.29 -2.12 7.06
N LEU A 62 3.07 -1.60 7.03
CA LEU A 62 2.22 -1.57 5.84
C LEU A 62 1.69 -0.15 5.61
N LEU A 63 1.97 0.42 4.43
CA LEU A 63 1.34 1.65 3.95
C LEU A 63 0.27 1.31 2.92
N LEU A 64 -0.96 1.76 3.15
CA LEU A 64 -2.05 1.66 2.18
C LEU A 64 -2.23 3.01 1.47
N ILE A 65 -2.00 3.04 0.16
CA ILE A 65 -2.21 4.23 -0.67
C ILE A 65 -3.48 4.06 -1.51
N GLY A 66 -4.35 5.08 -1.54
CA GLY A 66 -5.55 5.12 -2.39
C GLY A 66 -5.64 6.39 -3.21
N GLY A 67 -6.18 6.28 -4.43
CA GLY A 67 -6.58 7.43 -5.25
C GLY A 67 -8.05 7.79 -5.03
N GLU A 68 -8.33 9.08 -4.82
CA GLU A 68 -9.70 9.59 -4.59
C GLU A 68 -10.65 9.27 -5.76
N LYS A 69 -10.13 9.27 -6.99
CA LYS A 69 -10.89 9.01 -8.22
C LYS A 69 -10.80 7.56 -8.70
N ASP A 70 -10.20 6.66 -7.92
CA ASP A 70 -10.18 5.24 -8.25
C ASP A 70 -11.59 4.64 -8.17
N VAL A 71 -12.08 4.12 -9.30
CA VAL A 71 -13.43 3.52 -9.41
C VAL A 71 -13.42 1.99 -9.45
N ILE A 72 -12.26 1.34 -9.62
CA ILE A 72 -12.15 -0.12 -9.63
C ILE A 72 -11.74 -0.66 -8.26
N MET A 73 -10.86 0.06 -7.55
CA MET A 73 -10.41 -0.22 -6.18
C MET A 73 -10.54 1.05 -5.32
N PRO A 74 -11.77 1.47 -5.00
CA PRO A 74 -12.02 2.78 -4.41
C PRO A 74 -11.27 2.99 -3.09
N ALA A 75 -10.84 4.24 -2.82
CA ALA A 75 -10.15 4.61 -1.59
C ALA A 75 -10.88 4.18 -0.30
N SER A 76 -12.21 4.11 -0.33
CA SER A 76 -13.03 3.58 0.76
C SER A 76 -12.72 2.12 1.12
N LEU A 77 -12.32 1.29 0.15
CA LEU A 77 -11.86 -0.08 0.37
C LEU A 77 -10.57 -0.10 1.18
N ASN A 78 -9.59 0.72 0.81
CA ASN A 78 -8.34 0.84 1.55
C ASN A 78 -8.56 1.39 2.97
N ARG A 79 -9.46 2.38 3.12
CA ARG A 79 -9.88 2.89 4.43
C ARG A 79 -10.54 1.81 5.29
N LYS A 80 -11.35 0.92 4.70
CA LYS A 80 -11.97 -0.22 5.40
C LYS A 80 -10.91 -1.23 5.82
N ASN A 81 -9.94 -1.53 4.96
CA ASN A 81 -8.82 -2.43 5.28
C ASN A 81 -7.94 -1.88 6.39
N PHE A 82 -7.60 -0.58 6.33
CA PHE A 82 -6.90 0.14 7.39
C PHE A 82 -7.58 -0.03 8.75
N ARG A 83 -8.89 0.21 8.82
CA ARG A 83 -9.67 -0.01 10.05
C ARG A 83 -9.68 -1.47 10.51
N LYS A 84 -9.60 -2.44 9.59
CA LYS A 84 -9.54 -3.85 9.98
C LYS A 84 -8.21 -4.21 10.64
N TYR A 85 -7.12 -3.59 10.20
CA TYR A 85 -5.76 -3.79 10.73
C TYR A 85 -5.54 -3.19 12.12
N SER A 86 -6.47 -2.41 12.67
CA SER A 86 -6.40 -1.95 14.08
C SER A 86 -6.38 -3.09 15.11
N ARG A 87 -6.63 -4.34 14.67
CA ARG A 87 -6.55 -5.56 15.48
C ARG A 87 -5.14 -6.17 15.55
N SER A 88 -4.16 -5.53 14.91
CA SER A 88 -2.75 -5.90 14.90
C SER A 88 -1.94 -4.76 15.51
N SER A 89 -0.86 -5.11 16.22
CA SER A 89 0.09 -4.12 16.76
C SER A 89 1.19 -3.73 15.74
N ALA A 90 1.24 -4.40 14.59
CA ALA A 90 2.17 -4.03 13.53
C ALA A 90 1.75 -2.71 12.87
N ILE A 91 2.73 -1.87 12.53
CA ILE A 91 2.50 -0.53 11.96
C ILE A 91 1.64 -0.65 10.70
N THR A 92 0.54 0.09 10.67
CA THR A 92 -0.23 0.31 9.44
C THR A 92 -0.60 1.77 9.36
N GLU A 93 -0.43 2.35 8.18
CA GLU A 93 -0.83 3.72 7.88
C GLU A 93 -1.59 3.77 6.56
N TYR A 94 -2.33 4.85 6.36
CA TYR A 94 -3.17 5.07 5.18
C TYR A 94 -3.01 6.49 4.66
N LYS A 95 -2.82 6.62 3.34
CA LYS A 95 -2.78 7.90 2.63
C LYS A 95 -3.72 7.85 1.44
N GLU A 96 -4.49 8.91 1.29
CA GLU A 96 -5.32 9.16 0.11
C GLU A 96 -4.74 10.34 -0.67
N PHE A 97 -4.70 10.21 -1.99
CA PHE A 97 -4.29 11.28 -2.90
C PHE A 97 -5.50 11.78 -3.69
N ALA A 98 -5.76 13.08 -3.55
CA ALA A 98 -6.84 13.76 -4.28
C ALA A 98 -6.59 13.74 -5.79
N GLY A 99 -7.67 13.62 -6.57
CA GLY A 99 -7.62 13.65 -8.04
C GLY A 99 -7.00 12.42 -8.73
N ARG A 100 -6.40 11.47 -7.99
CA ARG A 100 -5.73 10.30 -8.56
C ARG A 100 -6.67 9.14 -8.86
N SER A 101 -6.49 8.46 -9.98
CA SER A 101 -7.23 7.25 -10.36
C SER A 101 -6.50 5.97 -9.95
N HIS A 102 -6.93 4.81 -10.45
CA HIS A 102 -6.22 3.55 -10.20
C HIS A 102 -4.82 3.52 -10.85
N PHE A 103 -4.61 4.32 -11.88
CA PHE A 103 -3.34 4.45 -12.59
C PHE A 103 -2.37 5.44 -11.91
N ILE A 104 -2.59 5.74 -10.63
CA ILE A 104 -1.86 6.71 -9.80
C ILE A 104 -0.33 6.70 -9.94
N ILE A 105 0.30 5.55 -10.17
CA ILE A 105 1.77 5.43 -10.32
C ILE A 105 2.28 5.69 -11.74
N GLY A 106 1.39 5.91 -12.71
CA GLY A 106 1.72 6.23 -14.09
C GLY A 106 1.08 7.52 -14.60
N GLU A 107 0.34 8.23 -13.74
CA GLU A 107 -0.21 9.55 -14.04
C GLU A 107 0.87 10.64 -13.97
N LYS A 108 0.62 11.80 -14.59
CA LYS A 108 1.46 12.99 -14.39
C LYS A 108 1.55 13.33 -12.90
N GLY A 109 2.76 13.60 -12.41
CA GLY A 109 2.99 13.89 -10.99
C GLY A 109 2.98 12.64 -10.09
N TRP A 110 3.12 11.43 -10.65
CA TRP A 110 3.29 10.19 -9.88
C TRP A 110 4.47 10.26 -8.91
N GLU A 111 5.43 11.15 -9.16
CA GLU A 111 6.59 11.44 -8.31
C GLU A 111 6.15 11.81 -6.89
N GLU A 112 5.08 12.59 -6.72
CA GLU A 112 4.51 12.94 -5.40
C GLU A 112 4.13 11.68 -4.59
N VAL A 113 3.59 10.67 -5.27
CA VAL A 113 3.14 9.42 -4.65
C VAL A 113 4.35 8.54 -4.30
N ALA A 114 5.36 8.54 -5.16
CA ALA A 114 6.61 7.83 -4.94
C ALA A 114 7.41 8.44 -3.78
N ASP A 115 7.56 9.77 -3.76
CA ASP A 115 8.27 10.51 -2.72
C ASP A 115 7.59 10.30 -1.37
N TYR A 116 6.26 10.41 -1.30
CA TYR A 116 5.54 10.12 -0.06
C TYR A 116 5.79 8.69 0.45
N ALA A 117 5.78 7.70 -0.43
CA ALA A 117 6.05 6.31 -0.05
C ALA A 117 7.50 6.12 0.41
N LEU A 118 8.45 6.77 -0.24
CA LEU A 118 9.87 6.73 0.10
C LEU A 118 10.14 7.38 1.46
N ASP A 119 9.64 8.61 1.66
CA ASP A 119 9.73 9.34 2.92
C ASP A 119 9.11 8.55 4.07
N TRP A 120 7.97 7.91 3.81
CA TRP A 120 7.34 7.03 4.79
C TRP A 120 8.25 5.88 5.19
N VAL A 121 8.83 5.15 4.24
CA VAL A 121 9.76 4.05 4.55
C VAL A 121 10.97 4.56 5.33
N GLN A 122 11.58 5.67 4.91
CA GLN A 122 12.73 6.26 5.59
C GLN A 122 12.40 6.63 7.04
N SER A 123 11.23 7.21 7.29
CA SER A 123 10.77 7.52 8.64
C SER A 123 10.67 6.27 9.53
N LYS A 124 10.18 5.14 8.97
CA LYS A 124 10.06 3.89 9.73
C LYS A 124 11.39 3.22 10.00
N LEU A 125 12.35 3.35 9.09
CA LEU A 125 13.72 2.87 9.32
C LEU A 125 14.42 3.69 10.41
N GLY A 126 14.28 5.02 10.38
CA GLY A 126 14.82 5.91 11.41
C GLY A 126 14.26 5.61 12.80
N GLU A 127 12.93 5.51 12.93
CA GLU A 127 12.27 5.15 14.19
C GLU A 127 12.72 3.79 14.74
N ASN A 128 12.93 2.80 13.86
CA ASN A 128 13.39 1.47 14.26
C ASN A 128 14.85 1.49 14.75
N ALA A 129 15.73 2.26 14.10
CA ALA A 129 17.11 2.42 14.53
C ALA A 129 17.20 3.08 15.93
N GLU A 130 16.37 4.10 16.18
CA GLU A 130 16.28 4.74 17.50
C GLU A 130 15.79 3.79 18.59
N LYS A 131 14.74 3.01 18.30
CA LYS A 131 14.20 2.00 19.25
C LYS A 131 15.22 0.93 19.60
N VAL A 132 15.96 0.41 18.62
CA VAL A 132 17.03 -0.57 18.85
C VAL A 132 18.14 0.04 19.71
N SER A 133 18.62 1.24 19.35
CA SER A 133 19.64 1.96 20.12
C SER A 133 19.19 2.25 21.57
N ALA A 134 17.92 2.58 21.79
CA ALA A 134 17.36 2.81 23.11
C ALA A 134 17.24 1.50 23.93
N SER A 135 16.88 0.38 23.31
CA SER A 135 16.81 -0.93 23.97
C SER A 135 18.21 -1.40 24.40
N SER A 136 19.20 -1.32 23.52
CA SER A 136 20.58 -1.71 23.83
C SER A 136 21.21 -0.84 24.92
N ARG A 137 20.83 0.44 25.04
CA ARG A 137 21.26 1.32 26.14
C ARG A 137 20.63 0.96 27.49
N LYS A 138 19.41 0.42 27.50
CA LYS A 138 18.74 -0.05 28.74
C LYS A 138 19.26 -1.41 29.22
N GLU A 139 19.78 -2.23 28.30
CA GLU A 139 20.38 -3.53 28.61
C GLU A 139 21.87 -3.45 28.99
N ALA A 140 22.51 -2.29 28.82
CA ALA A 140 23.87 -2.07 29.29
C ALA A 140 23.92 -2.12 30.83
N VAL A 141 24.49 -3.21 31.36
CA VAL A 141 24.74 -3.41 32.79
C VAL A 141 25.59 -2.25 33.32
N PRO A 142 25.26 -1.64 34.48
CA PRO A 142 26.10 -0.59 35.06
C PRO A 142 27.50 -1.14 35.29
N GLN A 143 28.53 -0.50 34.73
CA GLN A 143 29.90 -0.80 35.11
C GLN A 143 30.04 -0.51 36.60
N ALA A 144 30.38 -1.54 37.37
CA ALA A 144 30.69 -1.39 38.78
C ALA A 144 31.84 -0.39 38.94
N PRO A 145 31.80 0.50 39.94
CA PRO A 145 32.85 1.49 40.14
C PRO A 145 34.18 0.77 40.38
N ALA A 146 35.23 1.25 39.70
CA ALA A 146 36.59 0.78 39.93
C ALA A 146 36.96 1.03 41.40
N VAL A 147 37.19 -0.05 42.14
CA VAL A 147 37.67 0.02 43.52
C VAL A 147 39.14 0.42 43.47
N ALA A 148 39.46 1.56 44.08
CA ALA A 148 40.81 2.09 44.26
C ALA A 148 41.54 1.38 45.41
#